data_AF-A0A2V6I1J6-F1
#
_entry.id   AF-A0A2V6I1J6-F1
#
_cell.length_a   1.000
_cell.length_b   1.000
_cell.length_c   1.000
_cell.angle_alpha   90.00
_cell.angle_beta   90.00
_cell.angle_gamma   90.00
#
_symmetry.space_group_name_H-M   'P 1'
#
loop_
_entity.id
_entity.type
_entity.pdbx_description
1 polymer ?
#
loop_
_entity_poly.entity_id
_entity_poly.type
_entity_poly.pdbx_seq_one_letter_code
_entity_poly.pdbx_strand_id
1 'polypeptide(L)'
;MRAGQPVEIKVDAYGRSWKAHVTNLGGGTGSVFSLLPPENATGNYVKVVQRVPVRIDFDRSPTQDFNAEGLLKPGLSVGPSVRVR
;
A
#
# COMPACT_ATOMS: atom_id res chain seq x y z
N MET A 1 -8.42 -9.00 3.44
CA MET A 1 -7.19 -8.30 3.88
C MET A 1 -7.52 -7.50 5.14
N ARG A 2 -6.65 -7.44 6.15
CA ARG A 2 -6.89 -6.77 7.45
C ARG A 2 -5.58 -6.27 8.09
N ALA A 3 -5.70 -5.34 9.03
CA ALA A 3 -4.56 -4.88 9.84
C ALA A 3 -3.87 -6.04 10.59
N GLY A 4 -2.57 -5.93 10.79
CA GLY A 4 -1.69 -6.93 11.39
C GLY A 4 -1.30 -8.09 10.46
N GLN A 5 -1.80 -8.15 9.22
CA GLN A 5 -1.35 -9.19 8.29
C GLN A 5 0.09 -8.97 7.83
N PRO A 6 0.91 -10.04 7.77
CA PRO A 6 2.29 -9.93 7.29
C PRO A 6 2.33 -9.62 5.80
N VAL A 7 3.30 -8.81 5.43
CA VAL A 7 3.60 -8.35 4.07
C VAL A 7 5.07 -8.61 3.77
N GLU A 8 5.33 -9.09 2.56
CA GLU A 8 6.67 -9.06 1.98
C GLU A 8 6.76 -7.91 0.99
N ILE A 9 7.74 -7.02 1.19
CA ILE A 9 7.95 -5.85 0.32
C ILE A 9 9.24 -6.07 -0.47
N LYS A 10 9.12 -6.15 -1.80
CA LYS A 10 10.28 -6.12 -2.69
C LYS A 10 10.49 -4.70 -3.21
N VAL A 11 11.70 -4.15 -3.03
CA VAL A 11 12.05 -2.83 -3.58
C VAL A 11 12.72 -3.03 -4.93
N ASP A 12 12.19 -2.39 -5.97
CA ASP A 12 12.61 -2.61 -7.35
C ASP A 12 14.10 -2.28 -7.56
N ALA A 13 14.60 -1.26 -6.84
CA ALA A 13 15.98 -0.79 -6.94
C ALA A 13 17.05 -1.74 -6.38
N TYR A 14 16.69 -2.62 -5.42
CA TYR A 14 17.69 -3.35 -4.63
C TYR A 14 17.57 -4.87 -4.70
N GLY A 15 16.54 -5.40 -5.37
CA GLY A 15 16.33 -6.86 -5.51
C GLY A 15 16.17 -7.61 -4.18
N ARG A 16 16.04 -6.89 -3.05
CA ARG A 16 15.91 -7.39 -1.68
C ARG A 16 14.45 -7.31 -1.23
N SER A 17 14.10 -8.18 -0.28
CA SER A 17 12.81 -8.16 0.41
C SER A 17 12.94 -7.62 1.84
N TRP A 18 11.92 -6.90 2.27
CA TRP A 18 11.73 -6.44 3.64
C TRP A 18 10.46 -7.06 4.24
N LYS A 19 10.50 -7.29 5.56
CA LYS A 19 9.34 -7.70 6.34
C LYS A 19 8.57 -6.48 6.80
N ALA A 20 7.25 -6.59 6.74
CA ALA A 20 6.33 -5.51 7.07
C ALA A 20 4.98 -6.11 7.45
N HIS A 21 4.08 -5.25 7.91
CA HIS A 21 2.70 -5.63 8.17
C HIS A 21 1.73 -4.53 7.71
N VAL A 22 0.51 -4.94 7.38
CA VAL A 22 -0.59 -4.02 7.08
C VAL A 22 -0.95 -3.29 8.38
N THR A 23 -0.87 -1.97 8.39
CA THR A 23 -1.28 -1.17 9.54
C THR A 23 -2.72 -0.69 9.39
N ASN A 24 -3.12 -0.31 8.18
CA ASN A 24 -4.45 0.23 7.95
C ASN A 24 -4.96 -0.05 6.52
N LEU A 25 -6.27 -0.20 6.37
CA LEU A 25 -6.98 -0.15 5.11
C LEU A 25 -7.82 1.13 5.09
N GLY A 26 -7.69 1.94 4.05
CA GLY A 26 -8.43 3.19 3.94
C GLY A 26 -9.94 2.99 4.04
N GLY A 27 -10.62 3.91 4.72
CA GLY A 27 -12.08 3.87 4.91
C GLY A 27 -12.91 4.14 3.64
N GLY A 28 -12.25 4.41 2.51
CA GLY A 28 -12.89 4.68 1.23
C GLY A 28 -11.87 4.73 0.10
N THR A 29 -12.36 4.84 -1.13
CA THR A 29 -11.53 4.96 -2.33
C THR A 29 -11.12 6.41 -2.55
N GLY A 30 -10.05 6.65 -3.32
CA GLY A 30 -9.62 8.04 -3.61
C GLY A 30 -10.72 8.91 -4.23
N SER A 31 -11.66 8.33 -4.98
CA SER A 31 -12.74 9.06 -5.63
C SER A 31 -13.73 9.69 -4.66
N VAL A 32 -14.00 9.07 -3.50
CA VAL A 32 -14.98 9.60 -2.53
C VAL A 32 -14.41 10.76 -1.69
N PHE A 33 -13.08 10.92 -1.68
CA PHE A 33 -12.39 12.04 -1.03
C PHE A 33 -11.91 13.10 -2.03
N SER A 34 -12.23 12.95 -3.32
CA SER A 34 -11.87 13.91 -4.36
C SER A 34 -12.71 15.18 -4.23
N LEU A 35 -12.09 16.34 -4.43
CA LEU A 35 -12.82 17.61 -4.58
C LEU A 35 -13.82 17.57 -5.74
N LEU A 36 -13.51 16.78 -6.77
CA LEU A 36 -14.35 16.56 -7.94
C LEU A 36 -14.52 15.05 -8.14
N PRO A 37 -15.56 14.44 -7.54
CA PRO A 37 -15.85 13.04 -7.78
C PRO A 37 -16.32 12.83 -9.23
N PRO A 38 -16.07 11.65 -9.83
CA PRO A 38 -16.58 11.36 -11.16
C PRO A 38 -18.11 11.32 -11.17
N GLU A 39 -18.75 12.16 -11.98
CA GLU A 39 -20.20 12.09 -12.25
C GLU A 39 -20.44 11.54 -13.67
N ASN A 40 -21.08 10.38 -13.76
CA ASN A 40 -21.49 9.80 -15.04
C ASN A 40 -22.89 10.34 -15.41
N ALA A 41 -22.95 11.54 -15.99
CA ALA A 41 -24.18 12.30 -16.23
C ALA A 41 -25.05 11.83 -17.43
N THR A 42 -24.66 10.78 -18.16
CA THR A 42 -25.25 10.44 -19.48
C THR A 42 -25.98 9.08 -19.54
N GLY A 43 -26.30 8.45 -18.41
CA GLY A 43 -27.07 7.21 -18.39
C GLY A 43 -26.31 5.93 -18.81
N ASN A 44 -25.04 6.05 -19.21
CA ASN A 44 -24.14 4.91 -19.42
C ASN A 44 -23.39 4.58 -18.13
N TYR A 45 -23.63 3.39 -17.56
CA TYR A 45 -22.86 2.89 -16.43
C TYR A 45 -21.49 2.35 -16.90
N VAL A 46 -20.43 3.13 -16.70
CA VAL A 46 -19.04 2.68 -16.89
C VAL A 46 -18.47 2.22 -15.55
N LYS A 47 -18.12 0.94 -15.44
CA LYS A 47 -17.41 0.41 -14.28
C LYS A 47 -15.97 0.89 -14.29
N VAL A 48 -15.66 1.83 -13.42
CA VAL A 48 -14.29 2.33 -13.19
C VAL A 48 -13.62 1.58 -12.04
N VAL A 49 -12.30 1.40 -12.13
CA VAL A 49 -11.51 0.73 -11.08
C VAL A 49 -11.45 1.62 -9.85
N GLN A 50 -11.91 1.08 -8.73
CA GLN A 50 -11.88 1.73 -7.43
C GLN A 50 -10.76 1.14 -6.57
N ARG A 51 -9.81 1.98 -6.17
CA ARG A 51 -8.66 1.57 -5.37
C ARG A 51 -8.85 2.02 -3.92
N VAL A 52 -8.78 1.07 -3.00
CA VAL A 52 -8.72 1.32 -1.57
C VAL A 52 -7.24 1.39 -1.18
N PRO A 53 -6.77 2.50 -0.60
CA PRO A 53 -5.37 2.61 -0.18
C PRO A 53 -5.11 1.66 0.99
N VAL A 54 -3.92 1.09 1.03
CA VAL A 54 -3.45 0.24 2.12
C VAL A 54 -2.17 0.87 2.66
N ARG A 55 -2.14 1.11 3.98
CA ARG A 55 -0.94 1.51 4.68
C ARG A 55 -0.21 0.27 5.19
N ILE A 56 1.10 0.23 4.96
CA ILE A 56 2.00 -0.86 5.30
C ILE A 56 3.21 -0.23 5.98
N ASP A 57 3.58 -0.75 7.15
CA ASP A 57 4.72 -0.26 7.91
C ASP A 57 5.76 -1.40 7.99
N PHE A 58 7.03 -1.04 7.82
CA PHE A 58 8.14 -1.99 7.95
C PHE A 58 8.26 -2.47 9.40
N ASP A 59 8.55 -3.76 9.56
CA ASP A 59 8.73 -4.36 10.87
C ASP A 59 10.02 -3.82 11.50
N ARG A 60 9.92 -3.31 12.73
CA ARG A 60 11.07 -2.81 13.49
C ARG A 60 11.48 -3.85 14.52
N SER A 61 12.77 -4.17 14.58
CA SER A 61 13.33 -4.93 15.69
C SER A 61 14.02 -3.96 16.67
N PRO A 62 13.92 -4.18 17.99
CA PRO A 62 14.71 -3.44 18.97
C PRO A 62 16.23 -3.53 18.73
N THR A 63 16.68 -4.61 18.10
CA THR A 63 18.09 -4.90 17.82
C THR A 63 18.54 -4.51 16.43
N GLN A 64 17.61 -4.25 15.50
CA GLN A 64 17.92 -3.99 14.11
C GLN A 64 16.92 -3.02 13.50
N ASP A 65 17.41 -1.84 13.11
CA ASP A 65 16.64 -0.90 12.30
C ASP A 65 16.38 -1.52 10.91
N PHE A 66 15.13 -1.44 10.46
CA PHE A 66 14.70 -1.92 9.15
C PHE A 66 15.41 -1.20 8.00
N ASN A 67 15.96 0.00 8.26
CA ASN A 67 16.70 0.81 7.29
C ASN A 67 18.11 1.21 7.77
N ALA A 68 18.79 0.34 8.54
CA ALA A 68 20.13 0.63 9.07
C ALA A 68 21.15 1.04 7.97
N GLU A 69 21.03 0.48 6.77
CA GLU A 69 21.92 0.75 5.62
C GLU A 69 21.53 2.03 4.85
N GLY A 70 20.43 2.71 5.21
CA GLY A 70 19.97 3.93 4.54
C GLY A 70 19.51 3.75 3.09
N LEU A 71 19.23 2.51 2.68
CA LEU A 71 18.84 2.18 1.31
C LEU A 71 17.41 2.63 0.99
N LEU A 72 16.48 2.53 1.95
CA LEU A 72 15.10 2.95 1.77
C LEU A 72 14.99 4.47 1.82
N LYS A 73 14.46 5.05 0.74
CA LYS A 73 14.21 6.49 0.61
C LYS A 73 12.76 6.74 0.21
N PRO A 74 12.15 7.86 0.64
CA PRO A 74 10.82 8.24 0.16
C PRO A 74 10.79 8.34 -1.37
N GLY A 75 9.72 7.84 -1.98
CA GLY A 75 9.52 7.86 -3.43
C GLY A 75 9.99 6.61 -4.18
N LEU A 76 10.63 5.64 -3.52
CA LEU A 76 10.97 4.37 -4.15
C LEU A 76 9.73 3.53 -4.48
N SER A 77 9.73 2.91 -5.65
CA SER A 77 8.73 1.93 -6.06
C SER A 77 8.96 0.59 -5.38
N VAL A 78 7.86 -0.04 -4.96
CA VAL A 78 7.88 -1.32 -4.26
C VAL A 78 6.73 -2.22 -4.72
N GLY A 79 6.98 -3.53 -4.73
CA GLY A 79 5.99 -4.57 -4.91
C GLY A 79 5.62 -5.23 -3.57
N PRO A 80 4.47 -4.88 -2.95
CA PRO A 80 3.99 -5.54 -1.74
C PRO A 80 3.22 -6.82 -2.07
N SER A 81 3.50 -7.90 -1.34
CA SER A 81 2.79 -9.17 -1.45
C SER A 81 2.13 -9.55 -0.13
N VAL A 82 0.81 -9.79 -0.17
CA VAL A 82 0.01 -10.17 1.01
C VAL A 82 -0.81 -11.40 0.67
N ARG A 83 -0.69 -12.44 1.51
CA ARG A 83 -1.50 -13.65 1.35
C ARG A 83 -2.90 -13.42 1.91
N VAL A 84 -3.90 -13.56 1.05
CA VAL A 84 -5.32 -13.56 1.43
C VAL A 84 -5.85 -15.00 1.30
N ARG A 85 -6.73 -15.41 2.23
CA ARG A 85 -7.48 -16.67 2.16
C ARG A 85 -8.83 -16.41 1.51
#